data_AF-A0A7J9VIV5-F1
#
_entry.id   AF-A0A7J9VIV5-F1
#
_cell.length_a   1.000
_cell.length_b   1.000
_cell.length_c   1.000
_cell.angle_alpha   90.00
_cell.angle_beta   90.00
_cell.angle_gamma   90.00
#
_symmetry.space_group_name_H-M   'P 1'
#
loop_
_entity.id
_entity.type
_entity.pdbx_description
1 polymer ?
#
loop_
_entity_poly.entity_id
_entity_poly.type
_entity_poly.pdbx_seq_one_letter_code
_entity_poly.pdbx_strand_id
1 'polypeptide(L)' 'MPVTNAQHDLDNLTLTITAEFAAPVERVWQVYADPRQLERVWGPPSHPATFVDHELRPGG' A
#
# COMPACT_ATOMS: atom_id res chain seq x y z
N MET A 1 -10.21 7.11 -1.37
CA MET A 1 -9.46 6.06 -0.65
C MET A 1 -10.01 5.92 0.77
N PRO A 2 -11.23 5.43 1.01
CA PRO A 2 -11.54 4.94 2.33
C PRO A 2 -11.19 3.45 2.44
N VAL A 3 -10.57 3.09 3.55
CA VAL A 3 -10.63 1.73 4.08
C VAL A 3 -12.12 1.43 4.36
N THR A 4 -12.59 0.27 3.93
CA THR A 4 -13.99 -0.16 4.09
C THR A 4 -14.14 -1.23 5.17
N ASN A 5 -13.09 -1.99 5.47
CA ASN A 5 -13.10 -3.00 6.53
C ASN A 5 -11.70 -3.22 7.14
N ALA A 6 -11.68 -3.61 8.41
CA ALA A 6 -10.48 -4.09 9.10
C ALA A 6 -10.86 -5.28 10.00
N GLN A 7 -10.26 -6.44 9.73
CA GLN A 7 -10.55 -7.69 10.43
C GLN A 7 -9.29 -8.26 11.08
N HIS A 8 -9.44 -8.66 12.35
CA HIS A 8 -8.40 -9.31 13.13
C HIS A 8 -8.78 -10.77 13.35
N ASP A 9 -7.87 -11.69 13.04
CA ASP A 9 -7.98 -13.11 13.34
C ASP A 9 -6.78 -13.51 14.19
N LEU A 10 -7.02 -13.66 15.49
CA LEU A 10 -5.97 -13.93 16.47
C LEU A 10 -5.54 -15.39 16.47
N ASP A 11 -6.39 -16.30 15.99
CA ASP A 11 -6.07 -17.73 15.94
C ASP A 11 -5.10 -18.02 14.79
N ASN A 12 -5.30 -17.36 13.64
CA ASN A 12 -4.43 -17.47 12.47
C ASN A 12 -3.34 -16.39 12.39
N LEU A 13 -3.30 -15.46 13.35
CA LEU A 13 -2.36 -14.34 13.40
C LEU A 13 -2.39 -13.45 12.14
N THR A 14 -3.59 -13.15 11.63
CA THR A 14 -3.76 -12.30 10.44
C THR A 14 -4.52 -11.01 10.74
N LEU A 15 -4.10 -9.94 10.06
CA LEU A 15 -4.79 -8.66 9.99
C LEU A 15 -5.12 -8.39 8.52
N THR A 16 -6.40 -8.33 8.20
CA THR A 16 -6.89 -8.06 6.84
C THR A 16 -7.51 -6.67 6.78
N ILE A 17 -7.02 -5.82 5.88
CA ILE A 17 -7.55 -4.48 5.62
C ILE A 17 -8.09 -4.44 4.20
N THR A 18 -9.36 -4.07 4.04
CA THR A 18 -10.01 -3.93 2.74
C THR A 18 -10.21 -2.45 2.44
N ALA A 19 -9.84 -2.03 1.23
CA ALA A 19 -10.01 -0.65 0.77
C ALA A 19 -10.60 -0.62 -0.64
N GLU A 20 -11.43 0.38 -0.91
CA GLU A 20 -12.05 0.60 -2.22
C GLU A 20 -11.53 1.89 -2.84
N PHE A 21 -11.15 1.79 -4.12
CA PHE A 21 -10.59 2.89 -4.88
C PHE A 21 -11.42 3.12 -6.14
N ALA A 22 -11.82 4.38 -6.35
CA ALA A 22 -12.47 4.82 -7.58
C ALA A 22 -11.43 4.99 -8.71
N ALA A 23 -10.68 3.94 -9.00
CA ALA A 23 -9.64 3.90 -10.01
C ALA A 23 -9.50 2.46 -10.57
N PRO A 24 -9.09 2.29 -11.84
CA PRO A 24 -8.79 0.97 -12.40
C PRO A 24 -7.66 0.25 -11.66
N VAL A 25 -7.62 -1.08 -11.77
CA VAL A 25 -6.61 -1.93 -11.12
C VAL A 25 -5.19 -1.51 -11.50
N GLU A 26 -4.95 -1.20 -12.77
CA GLU A 26 -3.64 -0.78 -13.28
C GLU A 26 -3.17 0.51 -12.60
N ARG A 27 -4.11 1.44 -12.31
CA ARG A 27 -3.78 2.69 -11.63
C ARG A 27 -3.40 2.47 -10.17
N VAL A 28 -4.09 1.56 -9.48
CA VAL A 28 -3.77 1.18 -8.10
C VAL A 28 -2.43 0.44 -8.06
N TRP A 29 -2.18 -0.46 -9.02
CA TRP A 29 -0.90 -1.15 -9.15
C TRP A 29 0.28 -0.19 -9.28
N GLN A 30 0.14 0.88 -10.09
CA GLN A 30 1.20 1.89 -10.24
C GLN A 30 1.60 2.59 -8.94
N VAL A 31 0.72 2.65 -7.93
CA VAL A 31 1.08 3.22 -6.62
C VAL A 31 2.16 2.38 -5.93
N TYR A 32 2.12 1.06 -6.11
CA TYR A 32 3.10 0.13 -5.56
C TYR A 32 4.29 -0.07 -6.49
N ALA A 33 4.09 -0.01 -7.81
CA ALA A 33 5.16 -0.24 -8.78
C ALA A 33 6.13 0.95 -8.93
N ASP A 34 5.65 2.17 -8.73
CA ASP A 34 6.47 3.39 -8.82
C ASP A 34 6.88 3.87 -7.41
N PRO A 35 8.19 3.81 -7.05
CA PRO A 35 8.66 4.20 -5.72
C PRO A 35 8.35 5.66 -5.39
N ARG A 36 8.27 6.56 -6.38
CA ARG A 36 7.94 7.97 -6.13
C ARG A 36 6.48 8.18 -5.79
N GLN A 37 5.59 7.30 -6.25
CA GLN A 37 4.19 7.29 -5.82
C GLN A 37 4.04 6.61 -4.46
N LEU A 38 4.77 5.50 -4.24
CA LEU A 38 4.75 4.76 -2.99
C LEU A 38 5.17 5.64 -1.80
N GLU A 39 6.25 6.41 -1.94
CA GLU A 39 6.72 7.37 -0.93
C GLU A 39 5.64 8.35 -0.46
N ARG A 40 4.80 8.82 -1.40
CA ARG A 40 3.76 9.81 -1.12
C ARG A 40 2.57 9.24 -0.38
N VAL A 41 2.25 7.96 -0.60
CA VAL A 41 1.12 7.31 0.07
C VAL A 41 1.52 6.70 1.41
N TRP A 42 2.79 6.31 1.56
CA TRP A 42 3.30 5.70 2.78
C TRP A 42 3.56 6.73 3.88
N GLY A 43 4.03 7.92 3.50
CA GLY A 43 4.32 9.01 4.43
C GLY A 43 3.46 10.22 4.15
N PRO A 44 2.49 10.58 5.02
CA PRO A 44 1.82 11.86 4.90
C PRO A 44 2.83 13.00 5.09
N PRO A 45 2.51 14.25 4.69
CA PRO A 45 3.46 15.37 4.78
C PRO A 45 4.05 15.62 6.19
N SER A 46 3.34 15.24 7.25
CA SER A 46 3.80 15.33 8.64
C SER A 46 4.77 14.23 9.05
N HIS A 47 4.79 13.10 8.34
CA HIS A 47 5.61 11.92 8.61
C HIS A 47 6.12 11.35 7.28
N PRO A 48 7.12 12.00 6.66
CA PRO A 48 7.57 11.64 5.32
C PRO A 48 8.24 10.27 5.29
N ALA A 49 8.04 9.55 4.19
CA ALA A 49 8.68 8.28 3.90
C ALA A 49 9.67 8.42 2.74
N THR A 50 10.73 7.61 2.74
CA THR A 50 11.69 7.53 1.65
C THR A 50 12.00 6.07 1.37
N PHE A 51 11.89 5.66 0.11
CA PHE A 51 12.28 4.35 -0.36
C PHE A 51 13.68 4.46 -0.97
N VAL A 52 14.66 3.82 -0.33
CA VAL A 52 16.06 3.85 -0.77
C VAL A 52 16.25 2.94 -1.98
N ASP A 53 15.80 1.69 -1.86
CA ASP A 53 15.78 0.69 -2.92
C ASP A 53 14.34 0.22 -3.16
N HIS A 54 14.01 -0.10 -4.41
CA HIS A 54 12.69 -0.60 -4.79
C HIS A 54 12.75 -1.46 -6.05
N GLU A 55 12.64 -2.77 -5.88
CA GLU A 55 12.58 -3.74 -6.97
C GLU A 55 11.31 -4.60 -6.87
N LEU A 56 10.25 -4.20 -7.57
CA LEU A 56 8.98 -4.96 -7.56
C LEU A 56 9.03 -6.20 -8.47
N ARG A 57 9.82 -7.20 -8.04
CA ARG A 57 9.98 -8.51 -8.69
C ARG A 57 10.20 -9.60 -7.64
N PRO A 58 9.96 -10.89 -7.97
CA PRO A 58 10.25 -11.97 -7.04
C PRO A 58 11.72 -11.97 -6.60
N GLY A 59 11.96 -11.85 -5.29
CA GLY A 59 13.29 -11.81 -4.68
C GLY A 59 14.05 -10.49 -4.80
N GLY A 60 13.39 -9.42 -5.26
CA GLY A 60 13.91 -8.04 -5.26
C GLY A 60 13.66 -7.30 -3.95
#